data_AF-A0A355ALS9-F1
#
_entry.id   AF-A0A355ALS9-F1
#
_cell.length_a   1.000
_cell.length_b   1.000
_cell.length_c   1.000
_cell.angle_alpha   90.00
_cell.angle_beta   90.00
_cell.angle_gamma   90.00
#
_symmetry.space_group_name_H-M   'P 1'
#
loop_
_entity.id
_entity.type
_entity.pdbx_description
1 polymer ?
#
loop_
_entity_poly.entity_id
_entity_poly.type
_entity_poly.pdbx_seq_one_letter_code
_entity_poly.pdbx_strand_id
1 'polypeptide(L)' 'MLHISKLDLRYGEIQAVESVDIEINLGEIVSITGANGAGKSSVLNAISGIH' A
#
# COMPACT_ATOMS: atom_id res chain seq x y z
N MET A 1 -1.50 -11.23 11.78
CA MET A 1 -1.11 -9.81 11.92
C MET A 1 -0.29 -9.49 10.67
N LEU A 2 -0.70 -8.48 9.92
CA LEU A 2 0.06 -7.93 8.81
C LEU A 2 0.74 -6.66 9.31
N HIS A 3 2.04 -6.55 9.10
CA HIS A 3 2.82 -5.37 9.44
C HIS A 3 3.73 -5.02 8.26
N ILE A 4 3.60 -3.79 7.78
CA ILE A 4 4.37 -3.22 6.68
C ILE A 4 4.93 -1.91 7.20
N SER A 5 6.24 -1.74 7.05
CA SER A 5 6.93 -0.54 7.46
C SER A 5 7.66 0.08 6.27
N LYS A 6 7.47 1.38 6.07
CA LYS A 6 8.15 2.19 5.05
C LYS A 6 8.04 1.59 3.65
N LEU A 7 6.82 1.27 3.22
CA LEU A 7 6.58 0.85 1.85
C LEU A 7 6.80 2.03 0.90
N ASP A 8 7.86 1.93 0.12
CA ASP A 8 8.15 2.79 -1.02
C ASP A 8 7.87 2.02 -2.31
N LEU A 9 7.12 2.62 -3.22
CA LEU A 9 6.81 2.02 -4.51
C LEU A 9 6.94 3.06 -5.62
N ARG A 10 7.69 2.69 -6.66
CA ARG A 10 7.92 3.50 -7.85
C ARG A 10 7.50 2.76 -9.11
N TYR A 11 6.91 3.50 -10.03
CA TYR A 11 6.73 3.07 -11.42
C TYR A 11 7.58 3.97 -12.32
N GLY A 12 8.78 3.49 -12.66
CA GLY A 12 9.80 4.32 -13.31
C GLY A 12 10.15 5.51 -12.42
N GLU A 13 10.03 6.72 -12.98
CA GLU A 13 10.31 7.97 -12.27
C GLU A 13 9.20 8.42 -11.31
N ILE A 14 8.02 7.79 -11.36
CA ILE A 14 6.87 8.20 -10.56
C ILE A 14 6.91 7.48 -9.20
N GLN A 15 6.98 8.26 -8.12
CA GLN A 15 6.73 7.77 -6.76
C GLN A 15 5.23 7.54 -6.57
N ALA A 16 4.79 6.29 -6.53
CA ALA A 16 3.38 5.94 -6.38
C ALA A 16 2.92 6.04 -4.93
N VAL A 17 3.75 5.57 -4.00
CA VAL A 17 3.60 5.78 -2.55
C VAL A 17 4.97 5.90 -1.91
N GLU A 18 5.08 6.73 -0.88
CA GLU A 18 6.33 7.01 -0.16
C GLU A 18 6.16 6.69 1.32
N SER A 19 7.06 5.86 1.86
CA SER A 19 7.15 5.53 3.29
C SER A 19 5.80 5.19 3.97
N VAL A 20 5.00 4.31 3.34
CA VAL A 20 3.70 3.91 3.91
C VAL A 20 3.88 2.85 4.99
N ASP A 21 3.36 3.12 6.19
CA ASP A 21 3.27 2.18 7.31
C ASP A 21 1.83 1.64 7.43
N ILE A 22 1.67 0.31 7.55
CA ILE A 22 0.38 -0.37 7.70
C ILE A 22 0.50 -1.44 8.78
N GLU A 23 -0.44 -1.44 9.71
CA GLU A 23 -0.62 -2.50 10.71
C GLU A 23 -2.08 -2.97 10.65
N ILE A 24 -2.28 -4.28 10.49
CA ILE A 24 -3.61 -4.91 10.46
C ILE A 24 -3.60 -6.14 11.37
N ASN A 25 -4.50 -6.14 12.34
CA ASN A 25 -4.67 -7.23 13.28
C ASN A 25 -5.46 -8.38 12.68
N LEU A 26 -5.40 -9.55 13.33
CA LEU A 26 -6.21 -10.69 12.93
C LEU A 26 -7.71 -10.37 13.07
N GLY A 27 -8.47 -10.63 12.00
CA GLY A 27 -9.92 -10.41 11.98
C GLY A 27 -10.36 -8.99 11.62
N GLU A 28 -9.43 -8.06 11.40
CA GLU A 28 -9.79 -6.71 10.93
C GLU A 28 -10.18 -6.71 9.45
N ILE A 29 -11.23 -5.95 9.14
CA ILE A 29 -11.64 -5.62 7.77
C ILE A 29 -11.26 -4.17 7.52
N VAL A 30 -10.30 -3.95 6.62
CA VAL A 30 -9.73 -2.62 6.33
C VAL A 30 -10.01 -2.25 4.88
N SER A 31 -10.28 -0.96 4.64
CA SER A 31 -10.45 -0.38 3.31
C SER A 31 -9.47 0.77 3.11
N ILE A 32 -8.91 0.89 1.91
CA ILE A 32 -8.04 2.00 1.50
C ILE A 32 -8.86 2.93 0.61
N THR A 33 -8.96 4.20 0.98
CA THR A 33 -9.77 5.21 0.28
C THR A 33 -8.92 6.42 -0.16
N GLY A 34 -9.46 7.29 -1.02
CA GLY A 34 -8.76 8.45 -1.56
C GLY A 34 -8.98 8.68 -3.05
N ALA A 35 -8.50 9.81 -3.57
CA ALA A 35 -8.67 10.22 -4.97
C ALA A 35 -7.99 9.26 -5.97
N ASN A 36 -8.36 9.35 -7.25
CA ASN A 36 -7.67 8.63 -8.32
C ASN A 36 -6.19 9.06 -8.37
N GLY A 37 -5.29 8.09 -8.51
CA GLY A 37 -3.85 8.34 -8.48
C GLY A 37 -3.22 8.39 -7.08
N ALA A 38 -3.98 8.31 -5.99
CA ALA A 38 -3.45 8.35 -4.61
C ALA A 38 -2.67 7.08 -4.17
N GLY A 39 -2.28 6.19 -5.09
CA GLY A 39 -1.49 5.00 -4.77
C GLY A 39 -2.25 3.80 -4.18
N LYS A 40 -3.59 3.86 -4.09
CA LYS A 40 -4.42 2.78 -3.47
C LYS A 40 -4.19 1.39 -4.08
N SER A 41 -4.33 1.25 -5.39
CA SER A 41 -4.10 -0.01 -6.10
C SER A 41 -2.63 -0.42 -6.05
N SER A 42 -1.73 0.55 -6.01
CA SER A 42 -0.28 0.32 -5.93
C SER A 42 0.09 -0.33 -4.59
N VAL A 43 -0.46 0.16 -3.48
CA VAL A 43 -0.33 -0.47 -2.15
C VAL A 43 -0.93 -1.88 -2.16
N LEU A 44 -2.17 -2.06 -2.63
CA LEU A 44 -2.80 -3.39 -2.64
C LEU A 44 -2.02 -4.41 -3.48
N ASN A 45 -1.51 -4.01 -4.64
CA ASN A 45 -0.72 -4.90 -5.50
C ASN A 45 0.61 -5.27 -4.86
N ALA A 46 1.29 -4.31 -4.21
CA ALA A 46 2.53 -4.58 -3.49
C ALA A 46 2.32 -5.57 -2.34
N ILE A 47 1.26 -5.39 -1.55
CA ILE A 47 0.90 -6.32 -0.47
C ILE A 47 0.56 -7.72 -1.00
N SER A 48 -0.08 -7.78 -2.17
CA SER A 48 -0.50 -9.04 -2.80
C SER A 48 0.64 -9.77 -3.54
N GLY A 49 1.84 -9.17 -3.66
CA GLY A 49 2.98 -9.77 -4.37
C GLY A 49 2.80 -9.87 -5.89
N ILE A 50 1.93 -9.03 -6.47
CA ILE A 50 1.64 -9.04 -7.92
C ILE A 50 2.64 -8.16 -8.70
N HIS A 51 3.44 -7.35 -7.99
CA HIS A 51 4.50 -6.48 -8.53
C HIS A 51 5.74 -6.55 -7.65
#